data_AF-A0A1A8NCT7-F1
#
_entry.id   AF-A0A1A8NCT7-F1
#
_cell.length_a   1.000
_cell.length_b   1.000
_cell.length_c   1.000
_cell.angle_alpha   90.00
_cell.angle_beta   90.00
_cell.angle_gamma   90.00
#
_symmetry.space_group_name_H-M   'P 1'
#
loop_
_entity.id
_entity.type
_entity.pdbx_description
1 polymer ?
#
loop_
_entity_poly.entity_id
_entity_poly.type
_entity_poly.pdbx_seq_one_letter_code
_entity_poly.pdbx_strand_id
1 'polypeptide(L)'
;YTQTRECITHRAWLDITFQDMTLVHPFYVCQLDTEPLLIGQDLLERLAPLIDCQKGQLWAQVDTPKPWNPDSSRPSSILEVSLSEPQNPCSKVMPLLTAPTDD
;
A
#
# COMPACT_ATOMS: atom_id res chain seq x y z
N TYR A 1 8.41 -8.19 -1.08
CA TYR A 1 7.99 -8.09 -2.49
C TYR A 1 9.21 -7.69 -3.31
N THR A 2 9.74 -8.59 -4.14
CA THR A 2 10.92 -8.31 -4.98
C THR A 2 10.49 -8.39 -6.44
N GLN A 3 10.04 -7.27 -7.00
CA GLN A 3 9.72 -7.19 -8.42
C GLN A 3 11.02 -7.35 -9.23
N THR A 4 11.10 -8.41 -10.02
CA THR A 4 12.21 -8.69 -10.91
C THR A 4 12.19 -7.76 -12.13
N ARG A 5 12.96 -6.66 -12.04
CA ARG A 5 13.57 -5.93 -13.17
C ARG A 5 12.68 -5.56 -14.38
N GLU A 6 11.39 -5.33 -14.18
CA GLU A 6 10.57 -4.82 -15.27
C GLU A 6 10.94 -3.37 -15.60
N CYS A 7 11.14 -3.08 -16.88
CA CYS A 7 11.60 -1.77 -17.31
C CYS A 7 10.49 -0.75 -17.11
N ILE A 8 10.77 0.31 -16.35
CA ILE A 8 9.92 1.50 -16.32
C ILE A 8 9.85 2.03 -17.76
N THR A 9 8.65 2.01 -18.34
CA THR A 9 8.46 2.37 -19.74
C THR A 9 8.38 3.88 -19.93
N HIS A 10 7.56 4.55 -19.12
CA HIS A 10 7.36 5.99 -19.17
C HIS A 10 6.75 6.52 -17.87
N ARG A 11 6.68 7.86 -17.75
CA ARG A 11 6.04 8.57 -16.65
C ARG A 11 4.79 9.29 -17.15
N ALA A 12 3.66 9.11 -16.48
CA ALA A 12 2.39 9.74 -16.80
C ALA A 12 1.89 10.56 -15.60
N TRP A 13 1.25 11.70 -15.85
CA TRP A 13 0.59 12.48 -14.81
C TRP A 13 -0.87 12.06 -14.75
N LEU A 14 -1.32 11.64 -13.57
CA LEU A 14 -2.69 11.19 -13.35
C LEU A 14 -3.38 12.07 -12.32
N ASP A 15 -4.67 12.33 -12.56
CA ASP A 15 -5.57 12.91 -11.57
C ASP A 15 -6.10 11.77 -10.68
N ILE A 16 -5.74 11.80 -9.40
CA ILE A 16 -6.22 10.85 -8.41
C ILE A 16 -7.30 11.53 -7.59
N THR A 17 -8.47 10.90 -7.46
CA THR A 17 -9.55 11.39 -6.62
C THR A 17 -9.78 10.43 -5.46
N PHE A 18 -9.72 10.97 -4.24
CA PHE A 18 -10.04 10.26 -3.00
C PHE A 18 -11.19 11.01 -2.34
N GLN A 19 -12.37 10.39 -2.30
CA GLN A 19 -13.59 11.02 -1.77
C GLN A 19 -13.85 12.38 -2.46
N ASP A 20 -13.68 13.48 -1.73
CA ASP A 20 -13.90 14.86 -2.14
C ASP A 20 -12.61 15.62 -2.51
N MET A 21 -11.45 14.95 -2.48
CA MET A 21 -10.14 15.54 -2.79
C MET A 21 -9.59 14.99 -4.11
N THR A 22 -9.14 15.89 -5.00
CA THR A 22 -8.43 15.53 -6.23
C THR A 22 -6.98 16.04 -6.21
N LEU A 23 -6.06 15.21 -6.69
CA LEU A 23 -4.62 15.43 -6.65
C LEU A 23 -3.95 14.97 -7.95
N VAL A 24 -3.18 15.84 -8.59
CA VAL A 24 -2.32 15.43 -9.72
C VAL A 24 -1.00 14.85 -9.20
N HIS A 25 -0.60 13.67 -9.70
CA HIS A 25 0.64 12.99 -9.30
C HIS A 25 1.27 12.22 -10.47
N PRO A 26 2.61 12.22 -10.62
CA PRO A 26 3.26 11.40 -11.63
C PRO A 26 3.35 9.94 -11.19
N PHE A 27 2.96 9.03 -12.07
CA PHE A 27 3.17 7.59 -11.92
C PHE A 27 4.16 7.08 -12.96
N TYR A 28 4.94 6.09 -12.56
CA TYR A 28 5.76 5.30 -13.47
C TYR A 28 4.95 4.13 -13.99
N VAL A 29 4.90 4.00 -15.31
CA VAL A 29 4.20 2.90 -15.97
C VAL A 29 5.19 1.78 -16.24
N CYS A 30 4.98 0.66 -15.57
CA CYS A 30 5.67 -0.60 -15.82
C CYS A 30 4.64 -1.71 -15.91
N GLN A 31 5.04 -2.86 -16.45
CA GLN A 31 4.27 -4.07 -16.26
C GLN A 31 4.37 -4.45 -14.77
N LEU A 32 3.25 -4.94 -14.22
CA LEU A 32 3.15 -5.41 -12.86
C LEU A 32 2.46 -6.78 -12.90
N ASP A 33 3.07 -7.78 -12.26
CA ASP A 33 2.60 -9.17 -12.34
C ASP A 33 1.27 -9.39 -11.60
N THR A 34 1.09 -8.70 -10.47
CA THR A 34 -0.01 -8.98 -9.54
C THR A 34 -0.89 -7.77 -9.27
N GLU A 35 -0.28 -6.63 -8.97
CA GLU A 35 -1.03 -5.44 -8.55
C GLU A 35 -1.18 -4.44 -9.70
N PRO A 36 -2.37 -3.88 -9.94
CA PRO A 36 -2.56 -2.89 -11.00
C PRO A 36 -1.95 -1.53 -10.67
N LEU A 37 -1.65 -1.25 -9.39
CA LEU A 37 -1.16 0.03 -8.91
C LEU A 37 -0.33 -0.13 -7.64
N LEU A 38 0.82 0.51 -7.59
CA LEU A 38 1.64 0.63 -6.38
C LEU A 38 1.69 2.10 -5.95
N ILE A 39 1.43 2.35 -4.67
CA ILE A 39 1.53 3.67 -4.06
C ILE A 39 2.93 3.82 -3.45
N GLY A 40 3.73 4.71 -4.02
CA GLY A 40 5.09 5.00 -3.57
C GLY A 40 5.14 5.91 -2.35
N GLN A 41 6.30 5.94 -1.69
CA GLN A 41 6.58 6.83 -0.55
C GLN A 41 6.34 8.30 -0.89
N ASP A 42 6.67 8.72 -2.10
CA ASP A 42 6.50 10.08 -2.61
C ASP A 42 5.04 10.54 -2.63
N LEU A 43 4.10 9.65 -2.96
CA LEU A 43 2.66 9.94 -2.82
C LEU A 43 2.22 9.93 -1.36
N LEU A 44 2.70 8.98 -0.55
CA LEU A 44 2.39 8.91 0.88
C LEU A 44 2.84 10.19 1.60
N GLU A 45 4.02 10.72 1.34
CA GLU A 45 4.51 11.97 1.94
C GLU A 45 3.62 13.17 1.63
N ARG A 46 2.95 13.17 0.48
CA ARG A 46 2.03 14.25 0.11
C ARG A 46 0.71 14.19 0.86
N LEU A 47 0.27 12.98 1.19
CA LEU A 47 -1.01 12.69 1.85
C LEU A 47 -0.91 12.60 3.37
N ALA A 48 0.32 12.46 3.90
CA ALA A 48 0.62 12.19 5.31
C ALA A 48 -0.35 11.18 5.93
N PRO A 49 -0.42 9.95 5.39
CA PRO A 49 -1.54 9.08 5.68
C PRO A 49 -1.45 8.43 7.06
N LEU A 50 -2.61 8.11 7.61
CA LEU A 50 -2.76 7.16 8.69
C LEU A 50 -2.99 5.76 8.09
N ILE A 51 -2.06 4.85 8.35
CA ILE A 51 -2.17 3.43 8.00
C ILE A 51 -2.75 2.68 9.20
N ASP A 52 -4.02 2.31 9.14
CA ASP A 52 -4.69 1.50 10.16
C ASP A 52 -4.63 0.02 9.76
N CYS A 53 -3.60 -0.69 10.23
CA CYS A 53 -3.42 -2.12 9.98
C CYS A 53 -4.45 -3.00 10.71
N GLN A 54 -5.10 -2.50 11.76
CA GLN A 54 -6.12 -3.27 12.49
C GLN A 54 -7.43 -3.34 11.70
N LYS A 55 -7.78 -2.25 11.04
CA LYS A 55 -8.99 -2.14 10.20
C LYS A 55 -8.74 -2.34 8.71
N GLY A 56 -7.48 -2.41 8.29
CA GLY A 56 -7.10 -2.51 6.88
C GLY A 56 -7.46 -1.26 6.09
N GLN A 57 -7.27 -0.07 6.68
CA GLN A 57 -7.69 1.20 6.08
C GLN A 57 -6.51 2.16 5.94
N LEU A 58 -6.56 2.99 4.90
CA LEU A 58 -5.63 4.07 4.65
C LEU A 58 -6.40 5.40 4.58
N TRP A 59 -6.00 6.38 5.39
CA TRP A 59 -6.64 7.69 5.46
C TRP A 59 -5.64 8.78 5.11
N ALA A 60 -5.99 9.71 4.24
CA ALA A 60 -5.23 10.95 4.13
C ALA A 60 -5.52 11.83 5.35
N GLN A 61 -4.49 12.40 5.99
CA GLN A 61 -4.66 13.27 7.17
C GLN A 61 -4.55 14.76 6.82
N VAL A 62 -4.75 15.11 5.55
CA VAL A 62 -4.61 16.47 5.04
C VAL A 62 -5.78 16.83 4.15
N ASP A 63 -6.30 18.05 4.32
CA ASP A 63 -7.33 18.61 3.42
C ASP A 63 -6.71 19.14 2.12
N THR A 64 -5.40 19.45 2.14
CA THR A 64 -4.65 19.91 0.98
C THR A 64 -3.32 19.15 0.91
N PRO A 65 -3.09 18.31 -0.12
CA PRO A 65 -1.85 17.56 -0.25
C PRO A 65 -0.63 18.47 -0.40
N LYS A 66 0.52 18.00 0.08
CA LYS A 66 1.78 18.69 -0.14
C LYS A 66 2.05 18.82 -1.66
N PRO A 67 2.57 19.96 -2.13
CA PRO A 67 2.99 20.11 -3.52
C PRO A 67 3.97 18.99 -3.92
N TRP A 68 3.87 18.55 -5.18
CA TRP A 68 4.84 17.60 -5.72
C TRP A 68 6.25 18.21 -5.69
N ASN A 69 7.21 17.46 -5.14
CA ASN A 69 8.62 17.82 -5.16
C ASN A 69 9.44 16.64 -5.68
N PRO A 70 10.07 16.73 -6.86
CA PRO A 70 10.86 15.63 -7.41
C PRO A 70 12.10 15.29 -6.58
N ASP A 71 12.56 16.20 -5.70
CA ASP A 71 13.74 16.00 -4.86
C ASP A 71 13.42 15.44 -3.47
N SER A 72 12.14 15.33 -3.08
CA SER A 72 11.78 14.79 -1.75
C SER A 72 11.96 13.27 -1.65
N SER A 73 12.05 12.58 -2.78
CA SER A 73 12.04 11.12 -2.87
C SER A 73 13.42 10.46 -2.83
N ARG A 74 14.50 11.19 -2.50
CA ARG A 74 15.81 10.56 -2.25
C ARG A 74 15.89 10.09 -0.80
N PRO A 75 15.67 8.80 -0.50
CA PRO A 75 15.98 8.29 0.82
C PRO A 75 17.48 8.53 1.07
N SER A 76 17.81 9.28 2.12
CA SER A 76 19.21 9.53 2.51
C SER A 76 19.91 8.24 2.98
N SER A 77 19.12 7.20 3.25
CA SER A 77 19.54 5.84 3.58
C SER A 77 18.33 4.92 3.41
N ILE A 78 18.47 3.82 2.67
CA ILE A 78 17.48 2.73 2.71
C ILE A 78 17.59 2.11 4.10
N LEU A 79 16.65 2.41 4.99
CA LEU A 79 16.48 1.65 6.22
C LEU A 79 15.78 0.36 5.81
N GLU A 80 16.52 -0.76 5.78
CA GLU A 80 15.91 -2.08 5.73
C GLU A 80 15.00 -2.23 6.95
N VAL A 81 13.70 -2.06 6.73
CA VAL A 81 12.69 -2.42 7.72
C VAL A 81 12.56 -3.94 7.64
N SER A 82 13.31 -4.64 8.48
CA SER A 82 13.09 -6.05 8.76
C SER A 82 11.70 -6.20 9.38
N LEU A 83 10.71 -6.57 8.57
CA LEU A 83 9.42 -7.04 9.06
C LEU A 83 9.68 -8.36 9.80
N SER A 84 9.91 -8.30 11.10
CA SER A 84 9.87 -9.50 11.95
C SER A 84 8.47 -10.09 11.86
N GLU A 85 8.39 -11.40 11.60
CA GLU A 85 7.13 -12.14 11.52
C GLU A 85 6.22 -11.81 12.72
N PRO A 86 4.92 -11.55 12.51
CA PRO A 86 4.01 -11.34 13.62
C PRO A 86 3.94 -12.62 14.47
N GLN A 87 4.59 -12.61 15.64
CA GLN A 87 4.35 -13.61 16.66
C GLN A 87 2.97 -13.36 17.27
N ASN A 88 1.92 -13.99 16.73
CA ASN A 88 0.74 -14.31 17.54
C ASN A 88 0.02 -15.58 17.06
N PRO A 89 -0.19 -16.58 17.95
CA PRO A 89 -0.79 -17.86 17.60
C PRO A 89 -2.31 -17.78 17.72
N CYS A 90 -3.00 -17.34 16.66
CA CYS A 90 -4.46 -17.32 16.66
C CYS A 90 -5.05 -18.09 15.47
N SER A 91 -4.76 -19.40 15.44
CA SER A 91 -5.53 -20.37 14.66
C SER A 91 -5.79 -21.61 15.53
N LYS A 92 -6.69 -21.49 16.50
CA LYS A 92 -7.34 -22.67 17.09
C LYS A 92 -8.58 -22.95 16.25
N VAL A 93 -8.39 -23.72 15.18
CA VAL A 93 -9.49 -24.27 14.38
C VAL A 93 -10.30 -25.18 15.30
N MET A 94 -11.52 -24.78 15.66
CA MET A 94 -12.50 -25.69 16.26
C MET A 94 -12.93 -26.70 15.17
N PRO A 95 -12.83 -28.01 15.39
CA PRO A 95 -13.48 -28.98 14.52
C PRO A 95 -15.00 -28.86 14.69
N LEU A 96 -15.68 -28.81 13.55
CA LEU A 96 -17.13 -28.82 13.40
C LEU A 96 -17.73 -30.07 14.08
N LEU A 97 -18.66 -29.87 15.01
CA LEU A 97 -19.41 -30.93 15.68
C LEU A 97 -20.29 -31.65 14.63
N THR A 98 -19.96 -32.88 14.24
CA THR A 98 -20.83 -33.75 13.44
C THR A 98 -21.95 -34.31 14.34
N ALA A 99 -23.20 -34.05 13.95
CA ALA A 99 -24.39 -34.64 14.58
C ALA A 99 -24.48 -36.15 14.33
N PRO A 100 -25.10 -36.93 15.23
CA PRO A 100 -25.27 -38.37 15.05
C PRO A 100 -26.42 -38.68 14.08
N THR A 101 -26.17 -39.61 13.15
CA THR A 101 -27.23 -40.35 12.44
C THR A 101 -27.60 -41.59 13.24
N ASP A 102 -28.82 -41.62 13.76
CA ASP A 102 -29.54 -42.83 14.18
C ASP A 102 -30.09 -43.53 12.92
N ASP A 103 -29.76 -44.81 12.75
CA ASP A 103 -30.64 -45.94 12.39
C ASP A 103 -29.84 -47.26 12.32
#